data_AF-A0A1C6RC21-F1
#
_entry.id   AF-A0A1C6RC21-F1
#
_cell.length_a   1.000
_cell.length_b   1.000
_cell.length_c   1.000
_cell.angle_alpha   90.00
_cell.angle_beta   90.00
_cell.angle_gamma   90.00
#
_symmetry.space_group_name_H-M   'P 1'
#
loop_
_entity.id
_entity.type
_entity.pdbx_description
1 polymer ?
#
loop_
_entity_poly.entity_id
_entity_poly.type
_entity_poly.pdbx_seq_one_letter_code
_entity_poly.pdbx_strand_id
1 'polypeptide(L)'
;MRDGAPVSTPPRVLPPNDPRQYDDLAGEWWRPDGAFAMLHWLARARAALVPPAPRPAALLVDLGCGAGLLAPHLAGKGYRHLGVDLTQSALDQAAAHGVTVVNADATAVPLADGCADVVAAGELLEHVPDWRRAVAEACRLLRPGGLLVLDTLNDTALCRLLAVRIGERLPTVPRGIHDPRLFVDARALVGECARHGVQLRLRGIRPELGGAVAWLLRRLRASRVGTGPTAGPGGTEPRIVPTWSTAVLYQGHGVRSG
;
A
#
# COMPACT_ATOMS: atom_id res chain seq x y z
N MET A 1 -6.68 -44.71 19.81
CA MET A 1 -6.26 -43.39 19.30
C MET A 1 -7.47 -42.80 18.59
N ARG A 2 -8.07 -41.73 19.11
CA ARG A 2 -9.17 -41.02 18.44
C ARG A 2 -8.60 -39.71 17.90
N ASP A 3 -8.61 -39.58 16.59
CA ASP A 3 -8.25 -38.36 15.87
C ASP A 3 -9.17 -37.22 16.29
N GLY A 4 -8.59 -36.20 16.94
CA GLY A 4 -9.28 -34.96 17.25
C GLY A 4 -9.49 -34.18 15.96
N ALA A 5 -10.75 -34.06 15.53
CA ALA A 5 -11.12 -33.14 14.47
C ALA A 5 -10.61 -31.73 14.83
N PRO A 6 -10.09 -30.94 13.87
CA PRO A 6 -9.64 -29.59 14.14
C PRO A 6 -10.82 -28.77 14.66
N VAL A 7 -10.71 -28.29 15.90
CA VAL A 7 -11.67 -27.35 16.47
C VAL A 7 -11.62 -26.10 15.61
N SER A 8 -12.69 -25.84 14.85
CA SER A 8 -12.83 -24.61 14.09
C SER A 8 -12.93 -23.46 15.08
N THR A 9 -11.83 -22.72 15.27
CA THR A 9 -11.86 -21.48 16.04
C THR A 9 -12.85 -20.53 15.37
N PRO A 10 -13.86 -20.00 16.10
CA PRO A 10 -14.77 -19.02 15.51
C PRO A 10 -13.98 -17.82 15.00
N PRO A 11 -14.39 -17.22 13.85
CA PRO A 11 -13.67 -16.08 13.28
C PRO A 11 -13.61 -14.97 14.31
N ARG A 12 -12.40 -14.52 14.62
CA ARG A 12 -12.15 -13.46 15.59
C ARG A 12 -12.69 -12.16 15.01
N VAL A 13 -13.68 -11.54 15.67
CA VAL A 13 -14.16 -10.20 15.29
C VAL A 13 -13.12 -9.20 15.79
N LEU A 14 -12.27 -8.72 14.88
CA LEU A 14 -11.27 -7.69 15.16
C LEU A 14 -11.91 -6.29 15.07
N PRO A 15 -11.39 -5.29 15.83
CA PRO A 15 -11.80 -3.91 15.63
C PRO A 15 -11.45 -3.44 14.21
N PRO A 16 -12.12 -2.38 13.69
CA PRO A 16 -11.72 -1.79 12.43
C PRO A 16 -10.26 -1.34 12.46
N ASN A 17 -9.58 -1.44 11.32
CA ASN A 17 -8.18 -1.03 11.18
C ASN A 17 -7.22 -1.80 12.11
N ASP A 18 -7.45 -3.10 12.32
CA ASP A 18 -6.56 -3.93 13.12
C ASP A 18 -5.51 -4.60 12.20
N PRO A 19 -4.20 -4.36 12.41
CA PRO A 19 -3.16 -4.97 11.58
C PRO A 19 -3.21 -6.51 11.53
N ARG A 20 -3.80 -7.17 12.53
CA ARG A 20 -3.93 -8.64 12.52
C ARG A 20 -4.87 -9.15 11.43
N GLN A 21 -5.71 -8.30 10.85
CA GLN A 21 -6.53 -8.66 9.69
C GLN A 21 -5.67 -9.03 8.47
N TYR A 22 -4.44 -8.50 8.37
CA TYR A 22 -3.51 -8.85 7.29
C TYR A 22 -2.90 -10.25 7.47
N ASP A 23 -2.78 -10.75 8.72
CA ASP A 23 -2.33 -12.13 8.98
C ASP A 23 -3.36 -13.14 8.44
N ASP A 24 -4.65 -12.89 8.67
CA ASP A 24 -5.75 -13.74 8.18
C ASP A 24 -5.84 -13.74 6.63
N LEU A 25 -5.26 -12.72 5.98
CA LEU A 25 -5.26 -12.52 4.53
C LEU A 25 -3.87 -12.74 3.92
N ALA A 26 -2.93 -13.33 4.64
CA ALA A 26 -1.56 -13.50 4.18
C ALA A 26 -1.47 -14.18 2.80
N GLY A 27 -2.34 -15.16 2.52
CA GLY A 27 -2.41 -15.86 1.23
C GLY A 27 -2.96 -15.04 0.06
N GLU A 28 -3.49 -13.83 0.29
CA GLU A 28 -4.07 -12.97 -0.74
C GLU A 28 -3.08 -11.97 -1.35
N TRP A 29 -1.95 -11.70 -0.69
CA TRP A 29 -0.98 -10.66 -1.09
C TRP A 29 -0.55 -10.77 -2.54
N TRP A 30 -0.14 -11.96 -2.97
CA TRP A 30 0.40 -12.20 -4.31
C TRP A 30 -0.60 -12.85 -5.27
N ARG A 31 -1.89 -12.89 -4.94
CA ARG A 31 -2.94 -13.38 -5.84
C ARG A 31 -3.36 -12.27 -6.81
N PRO A 32 -3.13 -12.40 -8.14
CA PRO A 32 -3.44 -11.32 -9.09
C PRO A 32 -4.91 -10.92 -9.14
N ASP A 33 -5.81 -11.87 -8.88
CA ASP A 33 -7.26 -11.66 -8.81
C ASP A 33 -7.80 -11.68 -7.36
N GLY A 34 -6.91 -11.58 -6.38
CA GLY A 34 -7.21 -11.68 -4.95
C GLY A 34 -7.77 -10.41 -4.31
N ALA A 35 -7.92 -10.44 -2.98
CA ALA A 35 -8.38 -9.31 -2.18
C ALA A 35 -7.47 -8.07 -2.31
N PHE A 36 -6.18 -8.27 -2.56
CA PHE A 36 -5.17 -7.21 -2.65
C PHE A 36 -4.78 -6.83 -4.08
N ALA A 37 -5.54 -7.25 -5.10
CA ALA A 37 -5.23 -6.96 -6.51
C ALA A 37 -5.01 -5.45 -6.79
N MET A 38 -5.79 -4.57 -6.17
CA MET A 38 -5.64 -3.11 -6.34
C MET A 38 -4.28 -2.60 -5.82
N LEU A 39 -3.73 -3.21 -4.75
CA LEU A 39 -2.43 -2.84 -4.19
C LEU A 39 -1.30 -3.09 -5.20
N HIS A 40 -1.39 -4.11 -6.06
CA HIS A 40 -0.44 -4.32 -7.17
C HIS A 40 -0.47 -3.16 -8.15
N TRP A 41 -1.66 -2.71 -8.53
CA TRP A 41 -1.82 -1.63 -9.50
C TRP A 41 -1.29 -0.30 -8.93
N LEU A 42 -1.51 -0.07 -7.64
CA LEU A 42 -1.00 1.10 -6.91
C LEU A 42 0.51 1.05 -6.72
N ALA A 43 1.07 -0.11 -6.37
CA ALA A 43 2.51 -0.31 -6.28
C ALA A 43 3.20 0.01 -7.62
N ARG A 44 2.63 -0.46 -8.75
CA ARG A 44 3.10 -0.10 -10.09
C ARG A 44 3.04 1.40 -10.36
N ALA A 45 1.94 2.05 -9.99
CA ALA A 45 1.75 3.48 -10.18
C ALA A 45 2.76 4.30 -9.37
N ARG A 46 2.95 3.95 -8.10
CA ARG A 46 3.92 4.58 -7.20
C ARG A 46 5.35 4.41 -7.71
N ALA A 47 5.70 3.19 -8.14
CA ALA A 47 7.00 2.92 -8.73
C ALA A 47 7.28 3.81 -9.94
N ALA A 48 6.27 4.17 -10.75
CA ALA A 48 6.46 5.06 -11.90
C ALA A 48 6.95 6.48 -11.52
N LEU A 49 6.74 6.91 -10.27
CA LEU A 49 7.25 8.18 -9.74
C LEU A 49 8.71 8.10 -9.27
N VAL A 50 9.24 6.88 -9.09
CA VAL A 50 10.62 6.65 -8.63
C VAL A 50 11.57 6.66 -9.83
N PRO A 51 12.54 7.59 -9.93
CA PRO A 51 13.52 7.59 -11.00
C PRO A 51 14.57 6.48 -10.80
N PRO A 52 15.40 6.14 -11.79
CA PRO A 52 16.58 5.29 -11.56
C PRO A 52 17.46 5.85 -10.43
N ALA A 53 18.12 4.94 -9.70
CA ALA A 53 18.99 5.28 -8.59
C ALA A 53 20.08 6.25 -9.05
N PRO A 54 20.32 7.36 -8.32
CA PRO A 54 21.29 8.37 -8.72
C PRO A 54 22.74 7.89 -8.55
N ARG A 55 22.94 6.79 -7.80
CA ARG A 55 24.25 6.22 -7.48
C ARG A 55 24.11 4.75 -7.09
N PRO A 56 25.18 3.95 -7.19
CA PRO A 56 25.20 2.61 -6.63
C PRO A 56 24.81 2.60 -5.16
N ALA A 57 24.09 1.55 -4.76
CA ALA A 57 23.62 1.36 -3.39
C ALA A 57 22.74 2.50 -2.83
N ALA A 58 22.10 3.29 -3.68
CA ALA A 58 21.03 4.20 -3.25
C ALA A 58 19.94 3.43 -2.51
N LEU A 59 19.45 3.98 -1.41
CA LEU A 59 18.50 3.32 -0.52
C LEU A 59 17.08 3.82 -0.81
N LEU A 60 16.16 2.88 -1.04
CA LEU A 60 14.72 3.12 -1.00
C LEU A 60 14.15 2.44 0.25
N VAL A 61 13.49 3.23 1.11
CA VAL A 61 12.74 2.71 2.27
C VAL A 61 11.25 2.71 1.94
N ASP A 62 10.62 1.54 1.99
CA ASP A 62 9.19 1.34 1.76
C ASP A 62 8.48 1.15 3.11
N LEU A 63 7.80 2.20 3.58
CA LEU A 63 7.05 2.21 4.83
C LEU A 63 5.68 1.56 4.61
N GLY A 64 5.34 0.57 5.44
CA GLY A 64 4.15 -0.25 5.23
C GLY A 64 4.31 -1.14 4.00
N CYS A 65 5.47 -1.79 3.85
CA CYS A 65 5.79 -2.52 2.62
C CYS A 65 4.89 -3.74 2.38
N GLY A 66 4.16 -4.20 3.41
CA GLY A 66 3.37 -5.41 3.36
C GLY A 66 4.19 -6.60 2.87
N ALA A 67 3.66 -7.36 1.92
CA ALA A 67 4.34 -8.49 1.30
C ALA A 67 5.32 -8.11 0.16
N GLY A 68 5.72 -6.84 0.04
CA GLY A 68 6.76 -6.41 -0.89
C GLY A 68 6.28 -6.17 -2.32
N LEU A 69 5.02 -5.79 -2.53
CA LEU A 69 4.41 -5.61 -3.87
C LEU A 69 5.10 -4.55 -4.74
N LEU A 70 5.85 -3.62 -4.12
CA LEU A 70 6.63 -2.61 -4.83
C LEU A 70 7.88 -3.20 -5.51
N ALA A 71 8.42 -4.30 -5.00
CA ALA A 71 9.73 -4.83 -5.39
C ALA A 71 9.87 -5.15 -6.89
N PRO A 72 8.91 -5.84 -7.55
CA PRO A 72 9.02 -6.15 -8.98
C PRO A 72 9.08 -4.89 -9.86
N HIS A 73 8.47 -3.79 -9.40
CA HIS A 73 8.42 -2.53 -10.15
C HIS A 73 9.63 -1.62 -9.91
N LEU A 74 10.46 -1.95 -8.90
CA LEU A 74 11.76 -1.33 -8.66
C LEU A 74 12.92 -2.11 -9.29
N ALA A 75 12.66 -3.33 -9.78
CA ALA A 75 13.65 -4.11 -10.50
C ALA A 75 14.27 -3.30 -11.66
N GLY A 76 15.60 -3.31 -11.74
CA GLY A 76 16.34 -2.53 -12.74
C GLY A 76 16.52 -1.04 -12.42
N LYS A 77 15.92 -0.51 -11.35
CA LYS A 77 16.14 0.89 -10.93
C LYS A 77 17.39 1.08 -10.08
N GLY A 78 18.06 0.02 -9.62
CA GLY A 78 19.35 0.10 -8.93
C GLY A 78 19.29 0.50 -7.44
N TYR A 79 18.11 0.52 -6.82
CA TYR A 79 17.99 0.75 -5.38
C TYR A 79 18.24 -0.52 -4.57
N ARG A 80 18.83 -0.35 -3.40
CA ARG A 80 18.66 -1.28 -2.28
C ARG A 80 17.27 -1.03 -1.71
N HIS A 81 16.41 -2.04 -1.77
CA HIS A 81 15.04 -1.95 -1.29
C HIS A 81 14.93 -2.48 0.14
N LEU A 82 14.62 -1.58 1.08
CA LEU A 82 14.35 -1.91 2.47
C LEU A 82 12.88 -1.67 2.78
N GLY A 83 12.16 -2.71 3.20
CA GLY A 83 10.76 -2.64 3.60
C GLY A 83 10.61 -2.60 5.12
N VAL A 84 9.68 -1.77 5.59
CA VAL A 84 9.31 -1.64 7.01
C VAL A 84 7.83 -1.97 7.16
N ASP A 85 7.48 -2.87 8.08
CA ASP A 85 6.08 -3.19 8.40
C ASP A 85 5.96 -3.69 9.84
N LEU A 86 4.75 -3.66 10.40
CA LEU A 86 4.42 -4.23 11.71
C LEU A 86 4.14 -5.74 11.63
N THR A 87 3.72 -6.21 10.47
CA THR A 87 3.13 -7.54 10.28
C THR A 87 4.19 -8.55 9.87
N GLN A 88 4.59 -9.43 10.79
CA GLN A 88 5.66 -10.39 10.54
C GLN A 88 5.36 -11.34 9.37
N SER A 89 4.10 -11.80 9.24
CA SER A 89 3.70 -12.71 8.15
C SER A 89 3.82 -12.06 6.76
N ALA A 90 3.64 -10.74 6.67
CA ALA A 90 3.82 -9.98 5.45
C ALA A 90 5.32 -9.78 5.16
N LEU A 91 6.12 -9.46 6.19
CA LEU A 91 7.57 -9.32 6.05
C LEU A 91 8.25 -10.62 5.59
N ASP A 92 7.81 -11.78 6.08
CA ASP A 92 8.33 -13.08 5.64
C ASP A 92 8.11 -13.27 4.13
N GLN A 93 6.96 -12.86 3.61
CA GLN A 93 6.68 -12.88 2.17
C GLN A 93 7.48 -11.83 1.41
N ALA A 94 7.64 -10.62 1.94
CA ALA A 94 8.45 -9.58 1.31
C ALA A 94 9.91 -10.02 1.16
N ALA A 95 10.46 -10.67 2.19
CA ALA A 95 11.81 -11.25 2.16
C ALA A 95 11.94 -12.33 1.07
N ALA A 96 10.94 -13.20 0.93
CA ALA A 96 10.88 -14.19 -0.15
C ALA A 96 10.85 -13.57 -1.56
N HIS A 97 10.41 -12.31 -1.68
CA HIS A 97 10.39 -11.53 -2.93
C HIS A 97 11.57 -10.56 -3.06
N GLY A 98 12.64 -10.75 -2.27
CA GLY A 98 13.90 -10.03 -2.42
C GLY A 98 13.96 -8.65 -1.74
N VAL A 99 13.04 -8.37 -0.81
CA VAL A 99 13.05 -7.15 0.00
C VAL A 99 13.90 -7.37 1.25
N THR A 100 14.78 -6.42 1.61
CA THR A 100 15.41 -6.43 2.94
C THR A 100 14.40 -5.91 3.95
N VAL A 101 14.08 -6.65 5.00
CA VAL A 101 12.94 -6.34 5.88
C VAL A 101 13.35 -5.87 7.26
N VAL A 102 12.56 -4.95 7.82
CA VAL A 102 12.65 -4.48 9.21
C VAL A 102 11.26 -4.51 9.83
N ASN A 103 11.10 -5.25 10.93
CA ASN A 103 9.86 -5.22 11.72
C ASN A 103 9.90 -3.99 12.64
N ALA A 104 9.14 -2.94 12.29
CA ALA A 104 9.06 -1.71 13.06
C ALA A 104 7.79 -0.92 12.75
N ASP A 105 7.44 -0.02 13.68
CA ASP A 105 6.37 0.95 13.47
C ASP A 105 6.84 2.07 12.53
N ALA A 106 6.02 2.42 11.54
CA ALA A 106 6.31 3.49 10.58
C ALA A 106 6.45 4.88 11.24
N THR A 107 6.03 5.03 12.50
CA THR A 107 6.19 6.26 13.31
C THR A 107 7.48 6.31 14.12
N ALA A 108 8.28 5.23 14.12
CA ALA A 108 9.53 5.09 14.85
C ALA A 108 10.42 3.99 14.22
N VAL A 109 11.00 4.30 13.06
CA VAL A 109 11.82 3.39 12.27
C VAL A 109 13.27 3.41 12.77
N PRO A 110 13.88 2.26 13.08
CA PRO A 110 15.24 2.17 13.66
C PRO A 110 16.35 2.36 12.60
N LEU A 111 16.25 3.42 11.81
CA LEU A 111 17.21 3.83 10.80
C LEU A 111 17.69 5.25 11.06
N ALA A 112 18.91 5.55 10.62
CA ALA A 112 19.53 6.86 10.81
C ALA A 112 18.80 7.96 10.01
N ASP A 113 18.84 9.18 10.54
CA ASP A 113 18.35 10.36 9.82
C ASP A 113 19.07 10.52 8.48
N GLY A 114 18.32 10.93 7.45
CA GLY A 114 18.90 11.24 6.15
C GLY A 114 19.55 10.06 5.43
N CYS A 115 19.19 8.82 5.77
CA CYS A 115 19.80 7.62 5.16
C CYS A 115 19.22 7.27 3.78
N ALA A 116 18.00 7.70 3.47
CA ALA A 116 17.24 7.24 2.31
C ALA A 116 17.30 8.25 1.14
N ASP A 117 17.54 7.73 -0.07
CA ASP A 117 17.41 8.50 -1.32
C ASP A 117 15.93 8.63 -1.72
N VAL A 118 15.13 7.60 -1.42
CA VAL A 118 13.68 7.56 -1.64
C VAL A 118 12.99 6.98 -0.40
N VAL A 119 11.87 7.58 -0.01
CA VAL A 119 10.92 6.98 0.92
C VAL A 119 9.60 6.80 0.19
N ALA A 120 9.08 5.58 0.20
CA ALA A 120 7.77 5.23 -0.30
C ALA A 120 6.82 4.95 0.87
N ALA A 121 5.56 5.37 0.77
CA ALA A 121 4.52 5.02 1.72
C ALA A 121 3.20 4.81 0.96
N GLY A 122 2.68 3.59 0.94
CA GLY A 122 1.59 3.23 0.04
C GLY A 122 0.43 2.55 0.69
N GLU A 123 -0.76 3.15 0.62
CA GLU A 123 -1.95 2.65 1.31
C GLU A 123 -1.61 2.30 2.78
N LEU A 124 -0.86 3.21 3.41
CA LEU A 124 -0.36 3.08 4.78
C LEU A 124 -1.00 4.13 5.70
N LEU A 125 -0.98 5.40 5.30
CA LEU A 125 -1.27 6.51 6.20
C LEU A 125 -2.71 6.47 6.74
N GLU A 126 -3.65 5.98 5.94
CA GLU A 126 -5.05 5.73 6.33
C GLU A 126 -5.22 4.63 7.38
N HIS A 127 -4.14 3.90 7.69
CA HIS A 127 -4.11 2.86 8.73
C HIS A 127 -3.33 3.27 9.97
N VAL A 128 -2.67 4.44 9.97
CA VAL A 128 -1.84 4.92 11.09
C VAL A 128 -2.63 5.94 11.93
N PRO A 129 -2.93 5.67 13.21
CA PRO A 129 -3.65 6.61 14.08
C PRO A 129 -2.99 8.00 14.18
N ASP A 130 -1.66 8.04 14.24
CA ASP A 130 -0.85 9.26 14.17
C ASP A 130 -0.08 9.34 12.85
N TRP A 131 -0.83 9.46 11.74
CA TRP A 131 -0.22 9.56 10.42
C TRP A 131 0.74 10.76 10.29
N ARG A 132 0.57 11.82 11.09
CA ARG A 132 1.49 12.97 11.09
C ARG A 132 2.88 12.58 11.58
N ARG A 133 2.94 11.73 12.61
CA ARG A 133 4.21 11.16 13.07
C ARG A 133 4.84 10.24 12.03
N ALA A 134 4.05 9.44 11.30
CA ALA A 134 4.57 8.66 10.18
C ALA A 134 5.12 9.55 9.04
N VAL A 135 4.48 10.69 8.75
CA VAL A 135 5.01 11.68 7.79
C VAL A 135 6.30 12.31 8.30
N ALA A 136 6.36 12.71 9.56
CA ALA A 136 7.58 13.24 10.17
C ALA A 136 8.74 12.23 10.07
N GLU A 137 8.44 10.95 10.31
CA GLU A 137 9.42 9.86 10.22
C GLU A 137 9.89 9.62 8.78
N ALA A 138 8.96 9.58 7.82
CA ALA A 138 9.29 9.49 6.40
C ALA A 138 10.21 10.65 5.97
N CYS A 139 9.93 11.88 6.42
CA CYS A 139 10.76 13.04 6.13
C CYS A 139 12.12 12.99 6.86
N ARG A 140 12.19 12.49 8.09
CA ARG A 140 13.45 12.31 8.86
C ARG A 140 14.41 11.38 8.13
N LEU A 141 13.91 10.27 7.61
CA LEU A 141 14.69 9.26 6.89
C LEU A 141 15.26 9.76 5.56
N LEU A 142 14.57 10.69 4.89
CA LEU A 142 15.02 11.23 3.60
C LEU A 142 16.28 12.07 3.76
N ARG A 143 17.31 11.81 2.97
CA ARG A 143 18.44 12.74 2.86
C ARG A 143 17.99 14.10 2.26
N PRO A 144 18.76 15.19 2.44
CA PRO A 144 18.61 16.40 1.61
C PRO A 144 18.54 16.06 0.12
N GLY A 145 17.51 16.53 -0.58
CA GLY A 145 17.25 16.19 -1.99
C GLY A 145 16.65 14.80 -2.22
N GLY A 146 16.31 14.05 -1.16
CA GLY A 146 15.63 12.77 -1.25
C GLY A 146 14.16 12.91 -1.67
N LEU A 147 13.61 11.86 -2.29
CA LEU A 147 12.26 11.84 -2.84
C LEU A 147 11.28 11.10 -1.93
N LEU A 148 10.19 11.76 -1.54
CA LEU A 148 9.00 11.11 -0.99
C LEU A 148 8.04 10.74 -2.13
N VAL A 149 7.53 9.51 -2.13
CA VAL A 149 6.39 9.08 -2.98
C VAL A 149 5.34 8.40 -2.13
N LEU A 150 4.06 8.75 -2.33
CA LEU A 150 2.97 8.19 -1.53
C LEU A 150 1.65 8.12 -2.29
N ASP A 151 0.71 7.32 -1.81
CA ASP A 151 -0.72 7.39 -2.11
C ASP A 151 -1.51 6.86 -0.92
N THR A 152 -2.73 7.35 -0.78
CA THR A 152 -3.63 7.06 0.34
C THR A 152 -5.06 7.54 0.03
N LEU A 153 -6.02 7.06 0.81
CA LEU A 153 -7.42 7.49 0.80
C LEU A 153 -7.64 8.87 1.44
N ASN A 154 -8.42 9.72 0.75
CA ASN A 154 -8.71 11.07 1.19
C ASN A 154 -9.83 11.14 2.23
N ASP A 155 -9.73 12.08 3.17
CA ASP A 155 -10.81 12.38 4.10
C ASP A 155 -11.90 13.26 3.45
N THR A 156 -12.73 12.63 2.62
CA THR A 156 -13.94 13.27 2.09
C THR A 156 -15.17 12.39 2.32
N ALA A 157 -16.34 13.02 2.34
CA ALA A 157 -17.62 12.30 2.40
C ALA A 157 -17.78 11.30 1.23
N LEU A 158 -17.28 11.66 0.04
CA LEU A 158 -17.31 10.79 -1.13
C LEU A 158 -16.41 9.56 -0.93
N CYS A 159 -15.20 9.74 -0.41
CA CYS A 159 -14.30 8.62 -0.13
C CYS A 159 -14.89 7.66 0.91
N ARG A 160 -15.39 8.20 2.03
CA ARG A 160 -16.04 7.40 3.09
C ARG A 160 -17.24 6.60 2.56
N LEU A 161 -18.01 7.17 1.63
CA LEU A 161 -19.09 6.46 0.95
C LEU A 161 -18.58 5.34 0.05
N LEU A 162 -17.62 5.62 -0.82
CA LEU A 162 -17.14 4.66 -1.82
C LEU A 162 -16.28 3.55 -1.20
N ALA A 163 -15.29 3.88 -0.37
CA ALA A 163 -14.36 2.91 0.20
C ALA A 163 -15.02 2.01 1.25
N VAL A 164 -15.75 2.62 2.20
CA VAL A 164 -16.28 1.88 3.36
C VAL A 164 -17.70 1.42 3.15
N ARG A 165 -18.63 2.30 2.74
CA ARG A 165 -20.04 1.90 2.62
C ARG A 165 -20.34 1.05 1.39
N ILE A 166 -19.58 1.20 0.31
CA ILE A 166 -19.76 0.44 -0.94
C ILE A 166 -18.67 -0.64 -1.06
N GLY A 167 -17.39 -0.25 -0.98
CA GLY A 167 -16.25 -1.14 -1.16
C GLY A 167 -16.26 -2.36 -0.23
N GLU A 168 -16.33 -2.15 1.09
CA GLU A 168 -16.34 -3.25 2.08
C GLU A 168 -17.63 -4.11 2.05
N ARG A 169 -18.68 -3.66 1.35
CA ARG A 169 -19.86 -4.49 1.12
C ARG A 169 -19.71 -5.41 -0.08
N LEU A 170 -18.73 -5.16 -0.94
CA LEU A 170 -18.39 -6.06 -2.02
C LEU A 170 -17.62 -7.26 -1.47
N PRO A 171 -17.84 -8.48 -1.99
CA PRO A 171 -17.07 -9.68 -1.60
C PRO A 171 -15.55 -9.55 -1.85
N THR A 172 -15.14 -8.47 -2.50
CA THR A 172 -13.80 -8.24 -3.01
C THR A 172 -12.87 -7.54 -2.02
N VAL A 173 -13.43 -6.82 -1.04
CA VAL A 173 -12.70 -6.02 -0.05
C VAL A 173 -12.99 -6.61 1.34
N PRO A 174 -11.97 -6.88 2.16
CA PRO A 174 -12.16 -7.32 3.54
C PRO A 174 -12.97 -6.30 4.35
N ARG A 175 -13.93 -6.78 5.14
CA ARG A 175 -14.75 -5.91 6.00
C ARG A 175 -13.94 -5.35 7.16
N GLY A 176 -14.14 -4.07 7.46
CA GLY A 176 -13.49 -3.40 8.59
C GLY A 176 -11.99 -3.16 8.38
N ILE A 177 -11.47 -3.30 7.17
CA ILE A 177 -10.06 -3.02 6.89
C ILE A 177 -9.76 -1.52 7.01
N HIS A 178 -10.76 -0.65 6.83
CA HIS A 178 -10.62 0.78 7.01
C HIS A 178 -11.42 1.32 8.22
N ASP A 179 -10.81 2.23 8.97
CA ASP A 179 -11.54 3.16 9.84
C ASP A 179 -11.64 4.53 9.13
N PRO A 180 -12.84 4.97 8.71
CA PRO A 180 -13.02 6.27 8.05
C PRO A 180 -12.43 7.47 8.80
N ARG A 181 -12.25 7.38 10.12
CA ARG A 181 -11.68 8.46 10.95
C ARG A 181 -10.18 8.65 10.71
N LEU A 182 -9.52 7.67 10.10
CA LEU A 182 -8.09 7.69 9.82
C LEU A 182 -7.76 8.14 8.40
N PHE A 183 -8.78 8.36 7.55
CA PHE A 183 -8.55 8.89 6.21
C PHE A 183 -7.81 10.24 6.27
N VAL A 184 -7.01 10.50 5.25
CA VAL A 184 -6.01 11.56 5.29
C VAL A 184 -6.43 12.72 4.40
N ASP A 185 -6.80 13.84 5.01
CA ASP A 185 -7.10 15.07 4.25
C ASP A 185 -5.88 15.51 3.43
N ALA A 186 -6.10 15.65 2.12
CA ALA A 186 -5.04 15.97 1.17
C ALA A 186 -4.33 17.31 1.47
N ARG A 187 -5.03 18.32 1.98
CA ARG A 187 -4.42 19.63 2.30
C ARG A 187 -3.60 19.54 3.58
N ALA A 188 -4.11 18.84 4.59
CA ALA A 188 -3.41 18.55 5.82
C ALA A 188 -2.11 17.79 5.55
N LEU A 189 -2.13 16.79 4.66
CA LEU A 189 -0.93 16.05 4.27
C LEU A 189 0.13 16.94 3.61
N VAL A 190 -0.28 17.79 2.66
CA VAL A 190 0.64 18.76 2.04
C VAL A 190 1.25 19.70 3.09
N GLY A 191 0.42 20.21 3.99
CA GLY A 191 0.87 21.07 5.09
C GLY A 191 1.85 20.36 6.03
N GLU A 192 1.58 19.11 6.39
CA GLU A 192 2.45 18.33 7.25
C GLU A 192 3.80 18.05 6.59
N CYS A 193 3.82 17.59 5.33
CA CYS A 193 5.06 17.41 4.58
C CYS A 193 5.87 18.71 4.49
N ALA A 194 5.21 19.86 4.25
CA ALA A 194 5.88 21.15 4.16
C ALA A 194 6.54 21.57 5.48
N ARG A 195 5.95 21.23 6.63
CA ARG A 195 6.55 21.47 7.97
C ARG A 195 7.87 20.73 8.15
N HIS A 196 8.05 19.61 7.45
CA HIS A 196 9.28 18.80 7.48
C HIS A 196 10.16 18.99 6.23
N GLY A 197 9.95 20.09 5.50
CA GLY A 197 10.79 20.49 4.37
C GLY A 197 10.52 19.75 3.06
N VAL A 198 9.39 19.05 2.92
CA VAL A 198 9.00 18.37 1.68
C VAL A 198 7.87 19.13 0.99
N GLN A 199 8.15 19.67 -0.20
CA GLN A 199 7.12 20.28 -1.04
C GLN A 199 6.36 19.20 -1.81
N LEU A 200 5.26 18.72 -1.23
CA LEU A 200 4.46 17.63 -1.80
C LEU A 200 3.53 18.14 -2.91
N ARG A 201 3.60 17.52 -4.08
CA ARG A 201 2.62 17.70 -5.17
C ARG A 201 1.67 16.52 -5.18
N LEU A 202 0.37 16.78 -5.24
CA LEU A 202 -0.68 15.75 -5.26
C LEU A 202 -1.42 15.72 -6.59
N ARG A 203 -1.89 14.52 -6.95
CA ARG A 203 -2.81 14.29 -8.07
C ARG A 203 -3.80 13.20 -7.68
N GLY A 204 -5.06 13.37 -8.06
CA GLY A 204 -6.03 12.29 -7.91
C GLY A 204 -5.69 11.12 -8.83
N ILE A 205 -5.96 9.90 -8.37
CA ILE A 205 -5.78 8.68 -9.16
C ILE A 205 -6.97 7.74 -9.00
N ARG A 206 -7.15 6.83 -9.95
CA ARG A 206 -8.18 5.78 -9.90
C ARG A 206 -7.82 4.61 -10.80
N PRO A 207 -8.39 3.41 -10.59
CA PRO A 207 -8.33 2.35 -11.59
C PRO A 207 -8.95 2.79 -12.94
N GLU A 208 -8.34 2.35 -14.03
CA GLU A 208 -8.91 2.43 -15.37
C GLU A 208 -10.22 1.64 -15.43
N LEU A 209 -11.32 2.29 -15.81
CA LEU A 209 -12.67 1.71 -15.72
C LEU A 209 -12.79 0.40 -16.51
N GLY A 210 -12.32 0.38 -17.77
CA GLY A 210 -12.39 -0.82 -18.61
C GLY A 210 -11.60 -2.00 -18.04
N GLY A 211 -10.40 -1.73 -17.53
CA GLY A 211 -9.59 -2.74 -16.85
C GLY A 211 -10.29 -3.27 -15.59
N ALA A 212 -10.74 -2.37 -14.71
CA ALA A 212 -11.38 -2.74 -13.45
C ALA A 212 -12.65 -3.58 -13.67
N VAL A 213 -13.48 -3.23 -14.67
CA VAL A 213 -14.65 -4.02 -15.05
C VAL A 213 -14.24 -5.40 -15.57
N ALA A 214 -13.23 -5.49 -16.44
CA ALA A 214 -12.73 -6.77 -16.94
C ALA A 214 -12.22 -7.67 -15.81
N TRP A 215 -11.45 -7.12 -14.86
CA TRP A 215 -11.00 -7.83 -13.66
C TRP A 215 -12.17 -8.32 -12.81
N LEU A 216 -13.17 -7.48 -12.55
CA LEU A 216 -14.34 -7.86 -11.76
C LEU A 216 -15.11 -9.02 -12.41
N LEU A 217 -15.29 -8.98 -13.73
CA LEU A 217 -15.93 -10.06 -14.49
C LEU A 217 -15.14 -11.37 -14.40
N ARG A 218 -13.79 -11.32 -14.46
CA ARG A 218 -12.93 -12.51 -14.28
C ARG A 218 -13.10 -13.10 -12.87
N ARG A 219 -13.08 -12.26 -11.83
CA ARG A 219 -13.22 -12.70 -10.44
C ARG A 219 -14.59 -13.32 -10.15
N LEU A 220 -15.67 -12.74 -10.69
CA LEU A 220 -17.02 -13.30 -10.58
C LEU A 220 -17.15 -14.66 -11.28
N ARG A 221 -16.46 -14.86 -12.41
CA ARG A 221 -16.43 -16.16 -13.11
C ARG A 221 -15.65 -17.21 -12.32
N ALA A 222 -14.46 -16.89 -11.81
CA ALA A 222 -13.66 -17.80 -10.99
C ALA A 222 -14.42 -18.27 -9.73
N SER A 223 -15.16 -17.35 -9.10
CA SER A 223 -15.98 -17.68 -7.92
C SER A 223 -17.16 -18.61 -8.21
N ARG A 224 -17.65 -18.69 -9.46
CA ARG A 224 -18.79 -19.53 -9.86
C ARG A 224 -18.39 -20.95 -10.28
N VAL A 225 -17.18 -21.15 -10.79
CA VAL A 225 -16.76 -22.44 -11.37
C VAL A 225 -16.16 -23.37 -10.31
N GLY A 226 -15.90 -22.88 -9.08
CA GLY A 226 -15.27 -23.68 -8.01
C GLY A 226 -13.83 -24.08 -8.31
N THR A 227 -13.32 -23.74 -9.49
CA THR A 227 -11.92 -23.83 -9.87
C THR A 227 -11.22 -22.55 -9.42
N GLY A 228 -10.08 -22.70 -8.73
CA GLY A 228 -9.21 -21.56 -8.44
C GLY A 228 -8.89 -20.80 -9.74
N PRO A 229 -8.70 -19.47 -9.68
CA PRO A 229 -8.44 -18.68 -10.88
C PRO A 229 -7.21 -19.26 -11.58
N THR A 230 -7.41 -19.91 -12.71
CA THR A 230 -6.32 -20.29 -13.61
C THR A 230 -5.79 -19.00 -14.18
N ALA A 231 -4.51 -18.70 -13.95
CA ALA A 231 -3.79 -17.63 -14.63
C ALA A 231 -3.80 -17.93 -16.14
N GLY A 232 -4.86 -17.53 -16.83
CA GLY A 232 -4.92 -17.52 -18.28
C GLY A 232 -3.93 -16.47 -18.79
N PRO A 233 -3.11 -16.77 -19.80
CA PRO A 233 -2.18 -15.79 -20.34
C PRO A 233 -2.99 -14.73 -21.09
N GLY A 234 -2.87 -13.46 -20.69
CA GLY A 234 -3.25 -12.33 -21.56
C GLY A 234 -4.30 -11.34 -21.05
N GLY A 235 -4.73 -11.39 -19.79
CA GLY A 235 -5.52 -10.29 -19.22
C GLY A 235 -4.62 -9.16 -18.73
N THR A 236 -4.63 -7.99 -19.37
CA THR A 236 -3.93 -6.81 -18.83
C THR A 236 -4.47 -6.46 -17.45
N GLU A 237 -3.57 -6.32 -16.47
CA GLU A 237 -3.91 -5.74 -15.16
C GLU A 237 -4.44 -4.33 -15.36
N PRO A 238 -5.51 -3.95 -14.63
CA PRO A 238 -5.99 -2.58 -14.62
C PRO A 238 -4.87 -1.61 -14.26
N ARG A 239 -4.75 -0.54 -15.04
CA ARG A 239 -3.79 0.53 -14.74
C ARG A 239 -4.43 1.52 -13.79
N ILE A 240 -3.62 2.11 -12.92
CA ILE A 240 -3.98 3.33 -12.23
C ILE A 240 -3.79 4.49 -13.21
N VAL A 241 -4.86 5.25 -13.41
CA VAL A 241 -4.90 6.42 -14.27
C VAL A 241 -5.17 7.66 -13.43
N PRO A 242 -4.62 8.81 -13.86
CA PRO A 242 -4.88 10.04 -13.15
C PRO A 242 -6.32 10.52 -13.30
N THR A 243 -6.74 11.33 -12.33
CA THR A 243 -7.98 12.10 -12.34
C THR A 243 -7.73 13.54 -11.87
N TRP A 244 -8.67 14.42 -12.19
CA TRP A 244 -8.65 15.84 -11.84
C TRP A 244 -8.99 16.09 -10.37
N SER A 245 -9.61 15.12 -9.70
CA SER A 245 -10.08 15.24 -8.31
C SER A 245 -9.32 14.30 -7.39
N THR A 246 -8.80 14.83 -6.27
CA THR A 246 -8.21 14.05 -5.18
C THR A 246 -9.26 13.48 -4.22
N ALA A 247 -10.56 13.63 -4.49
CA ALA A 247 -11.61 13.39 -3.51
C ALA A 247 -11.71 11.95 -2.97
N VAL A 248 -11.12 10.96 -3.63
CA VAL A 248 -11.18 9.56 -3.21
C VAL A 248 -9.79 9.03 -2.92
N LEU A 249 -9.00 8.81 -3.96
CA LEU A 249 -7.64 8.32 -3.89
C LEU A 249 -6.73 9.34 -4.54
N TYR A 250 -5.60 9.62 -3.92
CA TYR A 250 -4.60 10.52 -4.49
C TYR A 250 -3.21 9.95 -4.32
N GLN A 251 -2.33 10.38 -5.21
CA GLN A 251 -0.93 10.06 -5.21
C GLN A 251 -0.11 11.34 -5.16
N GLY A 252 1.02 11.28 -4.46
CA GLY A 252 1.89 12.40 -4.20
C GLY A 252 3.35 12.08 -4.39
N HIS A 253 4.11 13.10 -4.77
CA HIS A 253 5.56 13.06 -4.69
C HIS A 253 6.15 14.44 -4.35
N GLY A 254 7.26 14.45 -3.64
CA GLY A 254 7.91 15.69 -3.18
C GLY A 254 9.36 15.45 -2.83
N VAL A 255 10.20 16.47 -2.97
CA VAL A 255 11.63 16.40 -2.65
C VAL A 255 11.88 17.12 -1.33
N ARG A 256 12.70 16.52 -0.45
CA ARG A 256 13.15 17.16 0.80
C ARG A 256 14.13 18.27 0.47
N SER A 257 13.83 19.48 0.94
CA SER A 257 14.76 20.61 0.91
C SER A 257 15.99 20.31 1.77
N GLY A 258 17.13 20.86 1.36
CA GLY A 258 18.38 20.75 2.13
C GLY A 258 18.44 21.67 3.32
#